data_AF-A0A841AB34-F1
#
_entry.id   AF-A0A841AB34-F1
#
_cell.length_a   1.000
_cell.length_b   1.000
_cell.length_c   1.000
_cell.angle_alpha   90.00
_cell.angle_beta   90.00
_cell.angle_gamma   90.00
#
_symmetry.space_group_name_H-M   'P 1'
#
loop_
_entity.id
_entity.type
_entity.pdbx_description
1 polymer ?
#
loop_
_entity_poly.entity_id
_entity_poly.type
_entity_poly.pdbx_seq_one_letter_code
_entity_poly.pdbx_strand_id
1 'polypeptide(L)' 'MGAAHDAIVVGAGLAGLVAATELAGAGRRVLLL' A
#
# COMPACT_ATOMS: atom_id res chain seq x y z
N MET A 1 1.23 11.21 -15.44
CA MET A 1 0.43 10.96 -14.22
C MET A 1 1.27 10.03 -13.34
N GLY A 2 1.94 10.58 -12.33
CA GLY A 2 2.83 9.81 -11.47
C GLY A 2 2.81 10.41 -10.09
N ALA A 3 1.79 10.06 -9.30
CA ALA A 3 1.87 10.32 -7.87
C ALA A 3 3.04 9.48 -7.33
N ALA A 4 4.02 10.13 -6.70
CA ALA A 4 5.07 9.40 -5.99
C ALA A 4 4.40 8.64 -4.85
N HIS A 5 4.50 7.31 -4.87
CA HIS A 5 4.06 6.44 -3.79
C HIS A 5 5.30 5.98 -3.02
N ASP A 6 5.14 5.82 -1.72
CA ASP A 6 6.25 5.37 -0.87
C ASP A 6 6.33 3.83 -0.86
N ALA A 7 5.22 3.14 -1.19
CA ALA A 7 5.16 1.69 -1.36
C ALA A 7 4.09 1.28 -2.39
N ILE A 8 4.33 0.16 -3.07
CA ILE A 8 3.36 -0.52 -3.93
C ILE A 8 3.15 -1.93 -3.37
N VAL A 9 1.90 -2.28 -3.08
CA VAL A 9 1.50 -3.64 -2.67
C VAL A 9 0.80 -4.29 -3.85
N VAL A 10 1.23 -5.49 -4.25
CA VAL A 10 0.63 -6.25 -5.35
C VAL A 10 -0.10 -7.45 -4.79
N GLY A 11 -1.41 -7.51 -5.03
CA GLY A 11 -2.34 -8.53 -4.54
C GLY A 11 -3.12 -8.06 -3.32
N ALA A 12 -4.46 -8.15 -3.41
CA ALA A 12 -5.40 -7.75 -2.34
C ALA A 12 -5.94 -8.94 -1.51
N GLY A 13 -5.14 -10.00 -1.36
CA GLY A 13 -5.41 -11.05 -0.39
C GLY A 13 -5.21 -10.56 1.05
N LEU A 14 -5.49 -11.40 2.06
CA LEU A 14 -5.39 -11.03 3.48
C LEU A 14 -4.05 -10.35 3.82
N ALA A 15 -2.94 -10.98 3.41
CA ALA A 15 -1.60 -10.45 3.68
C ALA A 15 -1.35 -9.09 3.00
N GLY A 16 -1.83 -8.92 1.75
CA GLY A 16 -1.67 -7.67 1.02
C GLY A 16 -2.48 -6.53 1.63
N LEU A 17 -3.71 -6.81 2.06
CA LEU A 17 -4.53 -5.83 2.76
C LEU A 17 -3.93 -5.45 4.11
N VAL A 18 -3.48 -6.41 4.92
CA VAL A 18 -2.79 -6.13 6.19
C VAL A 18 -1.55 -5.26 5.96
N ALA A 19 -0.71 -5.61 4.98
CA ALA A 19 0.47 -4.81 4.65
C ALA A 19 0.10 -3.37 4.23
N ALA A 20 -0.92 -3.22 3.37
CA ALA A 20 -1.39 -1.91 2.93
C ALA A 20 -1.94 -1.07 4.09
N THR A 21 -2.71 -1.67 5.00
CA THR A 21 -3.27 -0.97 6.17
C THR A 21 -2.21 -0.55 7.17
N GLU A 22 -1.22 -1.41 7.45
CA GLU A 22 -0.13 -1.09 8.35
C GLU A 22 0.74 0.06 7.78
N LEU A 23 1.07 -0.01 6.50
CA LEU A 23 1.84 1.03 5.81
C LEU A 23 1.08 2.37 5.78
N ALA A 24 -0.23 2.34 5.50
CA ALA A 24 -1.07 3.53 5.52
C ALA A 24 -1.20 4.10 6.95
N GLY A 25 -1.37 3.23 7.96
CA GLY A 25 -1.40 3.62 9.38
C GLY A 25 -0.08 4.26 9.84
N ALA A 26 1.04 3.87 9.25
CA ALA A 26 2.35 4.50 9.44
C ALA A 26 2.56 5.79 8.61
N GLY A 27 1.54 6.27 7.90
CA GLY A 27 1.57 7.51 7.12
C GLY A 27 2.23 7.39 5.74
N ARG A 28 2.42 6.18 5.20
CA ARG A 28 2.95 5.97 3.85
C ARG A 28 1.85 6.14 2.81
N ARG A 29 2.17 6.75 1.67
CA ARG A 29 1.30 6.77 0.48
C ARG A 29 1.44 5.44 -0.25
N VAL A 30 0.45 4.58 -0.11
CA VAL A 30 0.46 3.20 -0.65
C VAL A 30 -0.39 3.13 -1.91
N LEU A 31 0.16 2.51 -2.96
CA LEU A 31 -0.62 2.04 -4.11
C LEU A 31 -0.86 0.54 -3.95
N LEU A 32 -2.13 0.12 -3.95
CA LEU A 32 -2.49 -1.30 -3.98
C LEU A 32 -2.93 -1.67 -5.40
N LEU A 33 -2.34 -2.73 -5.96
CA LEU A 33 -2.61 -3.26 -7.31
C LEU A 33 -3.15 -4.69 -7.25
#